data_AF-A0A4U7ENR4-F1
#
_entry.id   AF-A0A4U7ENR4-F1
#
_cell.length_a   1.000
_cell.length_b   1.000
_cell.length_c   1.000
_cell.angle_alpha   90.00
_cell.angle_beta   90.00
_cell.angle_gamma   90.00
#
_symmetry.space_group_name_H-M   'P 1'
#
loop_
_entity.id
_entity.type
_entity.pdbx_description
1 polymer ?
#
loop_
_entity_poly.entity_id
_entity_poly.type
_entity_poly.pdbx_seq_one_letter_code
_entity_poly.pdbx_strand_id
1 'polypeptide(L)'
;MKEKIIWVNGLNEEAIEEQYSTCEQYLCETTDLGFGDDVAGWVAEGSRYTARAELNNRDPDRLPDVSILIRRPTVELPDDEPGFFKHVRDVMRGDSEREVIVADPASISGGIIHDITESGATVTIADIRVSFHTGATLDDIKRTLTIHRDALTTDDGAEIIEEQWSGGRPPLGTRVDAGRLVKADNYDDVRVQLQMVAAGDKTATAAADELGCARGTIINAGERAAMYQLPQQ
;
A
#
# COMPACT_ATOMS: atom_id res chain seq x y z
N MET A 1 -2.63 -18.65 -19.55
CA MET A 1 -1.44 -18.17 -18.82
C MET A 1 -1.90 -16.92 -18.12
N LYS A 2 -1.74 -16.82 -16.80
CA LYS A 2 -2.30 -15.68 -16.06
C LYS A 2 -1.60 -14.40 -16.49
N GLU A 3 -2.37 -13.37 -16.82
CA GLU A 3 -1.85 -12.00 -17.01
C GLU A 3 -1.21 -11.56 -15.68
N LYS A 4 0.05 -11.12 -15.73
CA LYS A 4 0.76 -10.60 -14.55
C LYS A 4 0.61 -9.09 -14.49
N ILE A 5 0.36 -8.57 -13.31
CA ILE A 5 0.20 -7.15 -13.08
C ILE A 5 1.10 -6.76 -11.91
N ILE A 6 2.18 -6.05 -12.18
CA ILE A 6 3.00 -5.46 -11.12
C ILE A 6 2.28 -4.21 -10.61
N TRP A 7 2.17 -4.06 -9.30
CA TRP A 7 1.62 -2.88 -8.66
C TRP A 7 2.72 -2.21 -7.84
N VAL A 8 3.02 -0.97 -8.18
CA VAL A 8 3.97 -0.11 -7.46
C VAL A 8 3.30 1.16 -6.97
N ASN A 9 3.63 1.58 -5.75
CA ASN A 9 3.03 2.71 -5.06
C ASN A 9 4.08 3.45 -4.23
N GLY A 10 4.51 4.62 -4.70
CA GLY A 10 5.64 5.36 -4.13
C GLY A 10 5.43 6.87 -4.17
N LEU A 11 6.08 7.58 -3.25
CA LEU A 11 6.05 9.06 -3.19
C LEU A 11 7.13 9.70 -4.06
N ASN A 12 8.18 8.96 -4.40
CA ASN A 12 9.33 9.38 -5.19
C ASN A 12 9.77 8.24 -6.13
N GLU A 13 10.73 8.54 -7.02
CA GLU A 13 11.27 7.54 -7.97
C GLU A 13 11.94 6.37 -7.25
N GLU A 14 12.80 6.63 -6.27
CA GLU A 14 13.53 5.61 -5.52
C GLU A 14 12.60 4.52 -4.93
N ALA A 15 11.49 4.92 -4.31
CA ALA A 15 10.51 3.98 -3.76
C ALA A 15 9.79 3.17 -4.86
N ILE A 16 9.55 3.76 -6.04
CA ILE A 16 8.98 3.04 -7.18
C ILE A 16 10.00 2.05 -7.76
N GLU A 17 11.27 2.44 -7.88
CA GLU A 17 12.35 1.57 -8.36
C GLU A 17 12.52 0.36 -7.43
N GLU A 18 12.62 0.58 -6.12
CA GLU A 18 12.79 -0.48 -5.13
C GLU A 18 11.64 -1.50 -5.15
N GLN A 19 10.39 -1.00 -5.18
CA GLN A 19 9.22 -1.88 -5.26
C GLN A 19 9.17 -2.65 -6.57
N TYR A 20 9.49 -1.99 -7.69
CA TYR A 20 9.53 -2.65 -8.99
C TYR A 20 10.60 -3.75 -9.00
N SER A 21 11.82 -3.46 -8.56
CA SER A 21 12.93 -4.42 -8.51
C SER A 21 12.59 -5.64 -7.64
N THR A 22 11.90 -5.43 -6.52
CA THR A 22 11.41 -6.53 -5.67
C THR A 22 10.43 -7.43 -6.43
N CYS A 23 9.48 -6.83 -7.16
CA CYS A 23 8.51 -7.58 -7.98
C CYS A 23 9.18 -8.30 -9.16
N GLU A 24 10.13 -7.65 -9.83
CA GLU A 24 10.89 -8.23 -10.94
C GLU A 24 11.74 -9.42 -10.47
N GLN A 25 12.40 -9.31 -9.31
CA GLN A 25 13.16 -10.41 -8.74
C GLN A 25 12.26 -11.63 -8.50
N TYR A 26 11.07 -11.44 -7.91
CA TYR A 26 10.09 -12.51 -7.74
C TYR A 26 9.67 -13.14 -9.08
N LEU A 27 9.42 -12.34 -10.10
CA LEU A 27 9.06 -12.84 -11.44
C LEU A 27 10.21 -13.62 -12.10
N CYS A 28 11.45 -13.14 -11.99
CA CYS A 28 12.63 -13.85 -12.46
C CYS A 28 12.71 -15.24 -11.83
N GLU A 29 12.53 -15.32 -10.52
CA GLU A 29 12.65 -16.57 -9.74
C GLU A 29 11.51 -17.56 -10.01
N THR A 30 10.30 -17.08 -10.29
CA THR A 30 9.10 -17.93 -10.40
C THR A 30 8.66 -18.24 -11.82
N THR A 31 9.03 -17.41 -12.79
CA THR A 31 8.52 -17.49 -14.17
C THR A 31 9.57 -17.39 -15.26
N ASP A 32 10.85 -17.24 -14.90
CA ASP A 32 11.97 -17.00 -15.85
C ASP A 32 11.77 -15.73 -16.70
N LEU A 33 10.99 -14.78 -16.20
CA LEU A 33 10.76 -13.47 -16.82
C LEU A 33 11.71 -12.45 -16.20
N GLY A 34 12.58 -11.85 -17.02
CA GLY A 34 13.42 -10.70 -16.63
C GLY A 34 13.40 -9.62 -17.71
N PHE A 35 13.37 -8.34 -17.30
CA PHE A 35 13.17 -7.20 -18.20
C PHE A 35 14.45 -6.38 -18.41
N GLY A 36 15.44 -6.55 -17.54
CA GLY A 36 16.81 -6.03 -17.66
C GLY A 36 17.05 -4.78 -16.81
N ASP A 37 18.33 -4.42 -16.66
CA ASP A 37 18.82 -3.54 -15.58
C ASP A 37 18.28 -2.10 -15.59
N ASP A 38 17.73 -1.61 -16.70
CA ASP A 38 17.25 -0.22 -16.84
C ASP A 38 15.72 -0.07 -16.68
N VAL A 39 14.98 -1.17 -16.51
CA VAL A 39 13.51 -1.11 -16.52
C VAL A 39 12.96 -0.45 -15.25
N ALA A 40 13.60 -0.68 -14.10
CA ALA A 40 13.20 -0.03 -12.85
C ALA A 40 13.21 1.51 -12.98
N GLY A 41 14.31 2.07 -13.48
CA GLY A 41 14.45 3.50 -13.71
C GLY A 41 13.44 4.03 -14.74
N TRP A 42 13.17 3.28 -15.80
CA TRP A 42 12.14 3.62 -16.78
C TRP A 42 10.73 3.66 -16.16
N VAL A 43 10.39 2.70 -15.31
CA VAL A 43 9.09 2.66 -14.59
C VAL A 43 8.98 3.85 -13.64
N ALA A 44 10.05 4.15 -12.91
CA ALA A 44 10.09 5.26 -11.98
C ALA A 44 10.00 6.62 -12.67
N GLU A 45 10.68 6.82 -13.79
CA GLU A 45 10.53 8.01 -14.61
C GLU A 45 9.12 8.10 -15.22
N GLY A 46 8.61 7.00 -15.76
CA GLY A 46 7.28 6.88 -16.35
C GLY A 46 6.14 7.19 -15.38
N SER A 47 6.35 6.97 -14.08
CA SER A 47 5.39 7.32 -13.01
C SER A 47 4.98 8.79 -12.98
N ARG A 48 5.75 9.68 -13.64
CA ARG A 48 5.40 11.10 -13.78
C ARG A 48 4.32 11.37 -14.82
N TYR A 49 4.11 10.43 -15.73
CA TYR A 49 3.34 10.67 -16.95
C TYR A 49 2.16 9.72 -17.09
N THR A 50 2.23 8.52 -16.50
CA THR A 50 1.16 7.53 -16.62
C THR A 50 0.94 6.74 -15.33
N ALA A 51 -0.29 6.25 -15.16
CA ALA A 51 -0.64 5.30 -14.10
C ALA A 51 -0.55 3.83 -14.55
N ARG A 52 -0.28 3.57 -15.83
CA ARG A 52 -0.15 2.23 -16.39
C ARG A 52 0.92 2.16 -17.46
N ALA A 53 1.81 1.18 -17.33
CA ALA A 53 2.79 0.85 -18.33
C ALA A 53 2.62 -0.62 -18.78
N GLU A 54 3.01 -0.92 -20.01
CA GLU A 54 3.02 -2.29 -20.54
C GLU A 54 4.48 -2.69 -20.83
N LEU A 55 4.90 -3.82 -20.28
CA LEU A 55 6.22 -4.39 -20.57
C LEU A 55 6.05 -5.46 -21.64
N ASN A 56 6.51 -5.14 -22.85
CA ASN A 56 6.63 -6.11 -23.91
C ASN A 56 7.88 -6.97 -23.70
N ASN A 57 7.73 -8.28 -23.83
CA ASN A 57 8.86 -9.19 -23.81
C ASN A 57 9.81 -8.84 -24.97
N ARG A 58 11.13 -9.04 -24.79
CA ARG A 58 12.13 -8.86 -25.86
C ARG A 58 11.98 -9.88 -26.99
N ASP A 59 11.18 -10.93 -26.76
CA ASP A 59 10.77 -11.90 -27.76
C ASP A 59 9.49 -11.43 -28.50
N PRO A 60 9.58 -11.00 -29.78
CA PRO A 60 8.46 -10.47 -30.54
C PRO A 60 7.37 -11.51 -30.88
N ASP A 61 7.66 -12.81 -30.73
CA ASP A 61 6.70 -13.88 -31.01
C ASP A 61 5.87 -14.29 -29.77
N ARG A 62 6.11 -13.64 -28.62
CA ARG A 62 5.44 -13.94 -27.34
C ARG A 62 4.57 -12.76 -26.91
N LEU A 63 3.31 -13.03 -26.51
CA LEU A 63 2.39 -12.01 -26.03
C LEU A 63 3.00 -11.24 -24.83
N PRO A 64 2.75 -9.94 -24.67
CA PRO A 64 3.21 -9.20 -23.50
C PRO A 64 2.51 -9.72 -22.25
N ASP A 65 3.30 -10.32 -21.35
CA ASP A 65 2.78 -11.05 -20.20
C ASP A 65 2.59 -10.16 -18.95
N VAL A 66 3.09 -8.92 -18.96
CA VAL A 66 3.16 -8.06 -17.76
C VAL A 66 2.69 -6.62 -18.00
N SER A 67 1.66 -6.21 -17.25
CA SER A 67 1.28 -4.81 -17.07
C SER A 67 1.85 -4.27 -15.75
N ILE A 68 2.10 -2.97 -15.68
CA ILE A 68 2.49 -2.29 -14.44
C ILE A 68 1.45 -1.23 -14.12
N LEU A 69 0.91 -1.27 -12.90
CA LEU A 69 0.09 -0.21 -12.34
C LEU A 69 0.95 0.64 -11.40
N ILE A 70 0.96 1.94 -11.66
CA ILE A 70 1.86 2.88 -10.99
C ILE A 70 1.03 3.92 -10.25
N ARG A 71 1.18 3.98 -8.94
CA ARG A 71 0.56 5.01 -8.10
C ARG A 71 1.62 5.96 -7.56
N ARG A 72 1.58 7.21 -8.02
CA ARG A 72 2.41 8.30 -7.49
C ARG A 72 1.53 9.47 -7.05
N PRO A 73 1.07 9.50 -5.78
CA PRO A 73 0.09 10.50 -5.31
C PRO A 73 0.60 11.94 -5.36
N THR A 74 1.91 12.13 -5.41
CA THR A 74 2.59 13.42 -5.44
C THR A 74 2.66 14.04 -6.84
N VAL A 75 2.18 13.33 -7.88
CA VAL A 75 2.19 13.79 -9.26
C VAL A 75 0.77 13.87 -9.80
N GLU A 76 0.41 15.02 -10.34
CA GLU A 76 -0.77 15.18 -11.17
C GLU A 76 -0.47 14.63 -12.57
N LEU A 77 -1.29 13.68 -13.00
CA LEU A 77 -1.20 13.11 -14.35
C LEU A 77 -1.84 14.05 -15.38
N PRO A 78 -1.48 13.92 -16.66
CA PRO A 78 -2.17 14.61 -17.76
C PRO A 78 -3.70 14.39 -17.73
N ASP A 79 -4.48 15.38 -18.17
CA ASP A 79 -5.96 15.34 -18.12
C ASP A 79 -6.58 14.16 -18.89
N ASP A 80 -5.89 13.68 -19.93
CA ASP A 80 -6.29 12.56 -20.76
C ASP A 80 -5.89 11.19 -20.19
N GLU A 81 -5.04 11.16 -19.17
CA GLU A 81 -4.55 9.93 -18.56
C GLU A 81 -5.51 9.37 -17.52
N PRO A 82 -5.96 8.10 -17.67
CA PRO A 82 -6.73 7.43 -16.64
C PRO A 82 -5.97 7.39 -15.31
N GLY A 83 -6.58 7.95 -14.26
CA GLY A 83 -6.03 7.83 -12.92
C GLY A 83 -5.92 6.37 -12.47
N PHE A 84 -4.96 6.11 -11.59
CA PHE A 84 -4.65 4.78 -11.02
C PHE A 84 -5.87 3.92 -10.66
N PHE A 85 -6.85 4.48 -9.94
CA PHE A 85 -8.05 3.75 -9.51
C PHE A 85 -8.99 3.35 -10.65
N LYS A 86 -8.89 3.95 -11.84
CA LYS A 86 -9.59 3.48 -13.03
C LYS A 86 -8.99 2.15 -13.49
N HIS A 87 -7.67 2.06 -13.57
CA HIS A 87 -6.99 0.80 -13.92
C HIS A 87 -7.21 -0.31 -12.91
N VAL A 88 -7.18 -0.01 -11.60
CA VAL A 88 -7.53 -1.01 -10.56
C VAL A 88 -8.93 -1.57 -10.78
N ARG A 89 -9.91 -0.73 -11.13
CA ARG A 89 -11.27 -1.19 -11.46
C ARG A 89 -11.30 -2.06 -12.72
N ASP A 90 -10.46 -1.79 -13.71
CA ASP A 90 -10.35 -2.63 -14.90
C ASP A 90 -9.73 -4.00 -14.55
N VAL A 91 -8.77 -4.04 -13.61
CA VAL A 91 -8.23 -5.30 -13.05
C VAL A 91 -9.33 -6.10 -12.36
N MET A 92 -10.18 -5.45 -11.57
CA MET A 92 -11.30 -6.08 -10.86
C MET A 92 -12.45 -6.52 -11.77
N ARG A 93 -12.51 -6.05 -13.03
CA ARG A 93 -13.62 -6.33 -13.96
C ARG A 93 -13.32 -7.40 -15.01
N GLY A 94 -12.07 -7.80 -15.19
CA GLY A 94 -11.71 -8.76 -16.23
C GLY A 94 -11.87 -10.22 -15.80
N ASP A 95 -11.76 -11.12 -16.76
CA ASP A 95 -11.84 -12.56 -16.55
C ASP A 95 -10.73 -13.07 -15.60
N SER A 96 -11.07 -14.12 -14.85
CA SER A 96 -10.45 -14.59 -13.61
C SER A 96 -9.05 -15.23 -13.71
N GLU A 97 -8.23 -14.85 -14.70
CA GLU A 97 -6.86 -15.37 -14.85
C GLU A 97 -5.80 -14.27 -14.71
N ARG A 98 -5.82 -13.54 -13.58
CA ARG A 98 -4.84 -12.49 -13.27
C ARG A 98 -4.06 -12.78 -12.00
N GLU A 99 -2.80 -12.36 -11.98
CA GLU A 99 -1.99 -12.28 -10.77
C GLU A 99 -1.46 -10.86 -10.60
N VAL A 100 -1.87 -10.21 -9.51
CA VAL A 100 -1.37 -8.91 -9.08
C VAL A 100 -0.20 -9.14 -8.14
N ILE A 101 0.96 -8.57 -8.45
CA ILE A 101 2.20 -8.72 -7.69
C ILE A 101 2.52 -7.36 -7.07
N VAL A 102 2.68 -7.33 -5.76
CA VAL A 102 3.10 -6.15 -4.99
C VAL A 102 4.40 -6.46 -4.27
N ALA A 103 5.23 -5.44 -4.03
CA ALA A 103 6.54 -5.65 -3.42
C ALA A 103 6.43 -6.21 -2.00
N ASP A 104 5.70 -5.53 -1.12
CA ASP A 104 5.70 -5.77 0.32
C ASP A 104 4.30 -5.57 0.95
N PRO A 105 4.08 -6.00 2.20
CA PRO A 105 2.78 -5.87 2.90
C PRO A 105 2.31 -4.43 3.14
N ALA A 106 3.20 -3.44 3.17
CA ALA A 106 2.85 -2.03 3.36
C ALA A 106 2.39 -1.35 2.05
N SER A 107 2.76 -1.90 0.89
CA SER A 107 2.41 -1.37 -0.43
C SER A 107 0.92 -1.48 -0.81
N ILE A 108 0.15 -2.35 -0.14
CA ILE A 108 -1.27 -2.57 -0.42
C ILE A 108 -2.08 -2.82 0.86
N SER A 109 -3.35 -2.42 0.89
CA SER A 109 -4.22 -2.67 2.05
C SER A 109 -4.95 -4.01 1.92
N GLY A 110 -5.22 -4.67 3.06
CA GLY A 110 -5.94 -5.95 3.07
C GLY A 110 -7.34 -5.88 2.45
N GLY A 111 -8.02 -4.72 2.52
CA GLY A 111 -9.31 -4.52 1.85
C GLY A 111 -9.20 -4.57 0.33
N ILE A 112 -8.19 -3.92 -0.25
CA ILE A 112 -7.94 -3.97 -1.70
C ILE A 112 -7.56 -5.39 -2.12
N ILE A 113 -6.71 -6.08 -1.35
CA ILE A 113 -6.37 -7.49 -1.63
C ILE A 113 -7.64 -8.33 -1.71
N HIS A 114 -8.50 -8.21 -0.69
CA HIS A 114 -9.75 -8.96 -0.62
C HIS A 114 -10.64 -8.70 -1.84
N ASP A 115 -10.84 -7.43 -2.20
CA ASP A 115 -11.65 -7.05 -3.37
C ASP A 115 -11.08 -7.60 -4.69
N ILE A 116 -9.75 -7.61 -4.85
CA ILE A 116 -9.08 -8.21 -6.02
C ILE A 116 -9.24 -9.74 -6.02
N THR A 117 -9.14 -10.40 -4.87
CA THR A 117 -9.30 -11.86 -4.80
C THR A 117 -10.75 -12.31 -5.04
N GLU A 118 -11.73 -11.52 -4.59
CA GLU A 118 -13.16 -11.74 -4.85
C GLU A 118 -13.51 -11.57 -6.33
N SER A 119 -12.75 -10.75 -7.08
CA SER A 119 -12.90 -10.67 -8.54
C SER A 119 -12.26 -11.85 -9.30
N GLY A 120 -11.75 -12.86 -8.60
CA GLY A 120 -11.14 -14.04 -9.21
C GLY A 120 -9.64 -13.94 -9.48
N ALA A 121 -9.00 -12.82 -9.14
CA ALA A 121 -7.55 -12.67 -9.31
C ALA A 121 -6.77 -13.23 -8.11
N THR A 122 -5.48 -13.49 -8.32
CA THR A 122 -4.53 -13.80 -7.25
C THR A 122 -3.75 -12.54 -6.89
N VAL A 123 -3.49 -12.31 -5.61
CA VAL A 123 -2.58 -11.24 -5.17
C VAL A 123 -1.37 -11.86 -4.49
N THR A 124 -0.17 -11.54 -4.96
CA THR A 124 1.08 -12.03 -4.40
C THR A 124 1.90 -10.89 -3.81
N ILE A 125 2.35 -11.06 -2.57
CA ILE A 125 3.35 -10.20 -1.93
C ILE A 125 4.73 -10.80 -2.19
N ALA A 126 5.55 -10.11 -2.99
CA ALA A 126 6.79 -10.62 -3.54
C ALA A 126 7.86 -10.90 -2.47
N ASP A 127 8.11 -9.94 -1.57
CA ASP A 127 9.12 -10.03 -0.51
C ASP A 127 8.93 -11.27 0.39
N ILE A 128 7.71 -11.47 0.87
CA ILE A 128 7.37 -12.60 1.76
C ILE A 128 6.89 -13.86 1.03
N ARG A 129 6.77 -13.80 -0.30
CA ARG A 129 6.31 -14.89 -1.18
C ARG A 129 4.98 -15.51 -0.74
N VAL A 130 4.03 -14.66 -0.33
CA VAL A 130 2.69 -15.07 0.07
C VAL A 130 1.68 -14.68 -1.01
N SER A 131 0.84 -15.63 -1.42
CA SER A 131 -0.24 -15.39 -2.37
C SER A 131 -1.60 -15.58 -1.72
N PHE A 132 -2.51 -14.64 -1.94
CA PHE A 132 -3.91 -14.70 -1.59
C PHE A 132 -4.72 -15.07 -2.84
N HIS A 133 -5.59 -16.06 -2.68
CA HIS A 133 -6.46 -16.56 -3.74
C HIS A 133 -7.92 -16.25 -3.42
N THR A 134 -8.80 -16.42 -4.41
CA THR A 134 -10.25 -16.35 -4.23
C THR A 134 -10.71 -17.22 -3.05
N GLY A 135 -11.56 -16.66 -2.20
CA GLY A 135 -12.02 -17.29 -0.96
C GLY A 135 -11.14 -17.02 0.27
N ALA A 136 -10.01 -16.31 0.13
CA ALA A 136 -9.27 -15.80 1.28
C ALA A 136 -10.12 -14.77 2.04
N THR A 137 -10.33 -14.99 3.33
CA THR A 137 -11.14 -14.05 4.13
C THR A 137 -10.36 -12.77 4.40
N LEU A 138 -11.07 -11.65 4.55
CA LEU A 138 -10.46 -10.37 4.90
C LEU A 138 -9.65 -10.45 6.21
N ASP A 139 -10.12 -11.23 7.18
CA ASP A 139 -9.45 -11.41 8.47
C ASP A 139 -8.13 -12.19 8.33
N ASP A 140 -8.12 -13.26 7.53
CA ASP A 140 -6.89 -14.02 7.24
C ASP A 140 -5.86 -13.16 6.49
N ILE A 141 -6.33 -12.36 5.52
CA ILE A 141 -5.48 -11.41 4.80
C ILE A 141 -4.86 -10.42 5.78
N LYS A 142 -5.68 -9.70 6.56
CA LYS A 142 -5.18 -8.71 7.53
C LYS A 142 -4.20 -9.32 8.52
N ARG A 143 -4.53 -10.47 9.08
CA ARG A 143 -3.66 -11.19 10.02
C ARG A 143 -2.31 -11.51 9.39
N THR A 144 -2.31 -12.00 8.16
CA THR A 144 -1.08 -12.34 7.44
C THR A 144 -0.24 -11.09 7.17
N LEU A 145 -0.85 -10.01 6.68
CA LEU A 145 -0.13 -8.75 6.48
C LEU A 145 0.44 -8.19 7.79
N THR A 146 -0.28 -8.28 8.91
CA THR A 146 0.19 -7.83 10.22
C THR A 146 1.41 -8.63 10.69
N ILE A 147 1.45 -9.95 10.49
CA ILE A 147 2.59 -10.79 10.87
C ILE A 147 3.86 -10.40 10.09
N HIS A 148 3.68 -9.98 8.84
CA HIS A 148 4.76 -9.77 7.89
C HIS A 148 5.12 -8.30 7.66
N ARG A 149 4.38 -7.37 8.25
CA ARG A 149 4.82 -5.98 8.26
C ARG A 149 6.09 -5.93 9.09
N ASP A 150 7.15 -5.33 8.56
CA ASP A 150 8.36 -4.94 9.31
C ASP A 150 8.03 -3.83 10.32
N ALA A 151 7.08 -4.12 11.21
CA ALA A 151 6.91 -3.43 12.45
C ALA A 151 8.07 -3.88 13.33
N LEU A 152 8.96 -2.95 13.68
CA LEU A 152 9.70 -3.12 14.91
C LEU A 152 8.64 -3.27 16.01
N THR A 153 8.50 -4.44 16.59
CA THR A 153 7.55 -4.66 17.68
C THR A 153 8.27 -4.66 19.01
N THR A 154 7.61 -4.17 20.05
CA THR A 154 7.99 -4.38 21.45
C THR A 154 7.84 -5.86 21.84
N ASP A 155 8.37 -6.25 22.99
CA ASP A 155 8.28 -7.64 23.50
C ASP A 155 6.82 -8.11 23.70
N ASP A 156 5.88 -7.17 23.85
CA ASP A 156 4.44 -7.41 23.95
C ASP A 156 3.69 -7.35 22.60
N GLY A 157 4.43 -7.22 21.48
CA GLY A 157 3.88 -7.27 20.12
C GLY A 157 3.30 -5.96 19.58
N ALA A 158 3.47 -4.83 20.28
CA ALA A 158 3.00 -3.54 19.77
C ALA A 158 3.97 -2.94 18.74
N GLU A 159 3.42 -2.48 17.62
CA GLU A 159 4.18 -1.85 16.54
C GLU A 159 4.74 -0.49 16.97
N ILE A 160 6.06 -0.34 16.82
CA ILE A 160 6.82 0.86 17.12
C ILE A 160 6.61 1.87 16.00
N ILE A 161 6.15 3.06 16.41
CA ILE A 161 5.92 4.23 15.57
C ILE A 161 7.16 5.15 15.60
N GLU A 162 7.83 5.24 16.76
CA GLU A 162 9.03 6.06 16.95
C GLU A 162 9.98 5.39 17.96
N GLU A 163 11.24 5.17 17.58
CA GLU A 163 12.22 4.47 18.44
C GLU A 163 12.69 5.28 19.66
N GLN A 164 12.63 6.61 19.60
CA GLN A 164 13.04 7.47 20.71
C GLN A 164 12.00 8.57 20.95
N TRP A 165 11.05 8.30 21.84
CA TRP A 165 10.08 9.31 22.24
C TRP A 165 10.72 10.35 23.17
N SER A 166 10.83 11.58 22.68
CA SER A 166 11.45 12.71 23.40
C SER A 166 10.72 13.12 24.71
N GLY A 167 9.54 12.55 24.97
CA GLY A 167 8.80 12.70 26.23
C GLY A 167 7.48 13.45 26.09
N GLY A 168 6.78 13.61 27.22
CA GLY A 168 5.44 14.21 27.27
C GLY A 168 4.31 13.20 27.06
N ARG A 169 3.08 13.72 26.97
CA ARG A 169 1.87 12.90 26.79
C ARG A 169 1.89 12.29 25.38
N PRO A 170 1.71 10.95 25.24
CA PRO A 170 1.69 10.32 23.92
C PRO A 170 0.55 10.88 23.05
N PRO A 171 0.76 10.94 21.73
CA PRO A 171 -0.29 11.21 20.75
C PRO A 171 -1.51 10.29 20.91
N LEU A 172 -2.66 10.73 20.37
CA LEU A 172 -3.90 9.97 20.42
C LEU A 172 -3.75 8.60 19.73
N GLY A 173 -4.28 7.54 20.32
CA GLY A 173 -4.13 6.19 19.74
C GLY A 173 -2.74 5.59 19.89
N THR A 174 -1.83 6.23 20.62
CA THR A 174 -0.48 5.71 20.87
C THR A 174 -0.21 5.59 22.36
N ARG A 175 0.80 4.80 22.72
CA ARG A 175 1.33 4.70 24.08
C ARG A 175 2.85 4.70 24.05
N VAL A 176 3.46 4.98 25.21
CA VAL A 176 4.91 4.88 25.36
C VAL A 176 5.23 3.51 25.95
N ASP A 177 6.15 2.78 25.32
CA ASP A 177 6.72 1.55 25.87
C ASP A 177 8.25 1.57 25.82
N ALA A 178 8.89 1.41 26.98
CA ALA A 178 10.34 1.48 27.14
C ALA A 178 11.02 2.70 26.46
N GLY A 179 10.37 3.86 26.48
CA GLY A 179 10.87 5.08 25.84
C GLY A 179 10.63 5.17 24.33
N ARG A 180 9.95 4.19 23.74
CA ARG A 180 9.50 4.16 22.35
C ARG A 180 8.04 4.57 22.27
N LEU A 181 7.64 5.18 21.16
CA LEU A 181 6.23 5.39 20.88
C LEU A 181 5.70 4.20 20.09
N VAL A 182 4.62 3.58 20.57
CA VAL A 182 4.01 2.41 19.93
C VAL A 182 2.50 2.60 19.74
N LYS A 183 1.92 1.81 18.84
CA LYS A 183 0.47 1.76 18.64
C LYS A 183 -0.23 1.30 19.92
N ALA A 184 -1.28 2.01 20.34
CA ALA A 184 -2.21 1.52 21.34
C ALA A 184 -3.34 0.74 20.66
N ASP A 185 -4.16 0.05 21.44
CA ASP A 185 -5.23 -0.81 20.93
C ASP A 185 -6.25 -0.06 20.05
N ASN A 186 -6.45 1.23 20.32
CA ASN A 186 -7.37 2.09 19.55
C ASN A 186 -6.67 2.89 18.43
N TYR A 187 -5.42 2.56 18.07
CA TYR A 187 -4.67 3.30 17.05
C TYR A 187 -5.39 3.31 15.69
N ASP A 188 -5.85 2.15 15.23
CA ASP A 188 -6.48 2.03 13.91
C ASP A 188 -7.83 2.76 13.87
N ASP A 189 -8.60 2.71 14.95
CA ASP A 189 -9.84 3.49 15.08
C ASP A 189 -9.56 4.98 14.97
N VAL A 190 -8.53 5.48 15.69
CA VAL A 190 -8.09 6.87 15.62
C VAL A 190 -7.67 7.25 14.21
N ARG A 191 -6.88 6.40 13.55
CA ARG A 191 -6.42 6.60 12.17
C ARG A 191 -7.59 6.73 11.20
N VAL A 192 -8.58 5.83 11.27
CA VAL A 192 -9.75 5.87 10.38
C VAL A 192 -10.50 7.19 10.55
N GLN A 193 -10.73 7.63 11.79
CA GLN A 193 -11.41 8.89 12.06
C GLN A 193 -10.64 10.09 11.51
N LEU A 194 -9.31 10.09 11.64
CA LEU A 194 -8.46 11.14 11.08
C LEU A 194 -8.48 11.15 9.54
N GLN A 195 -8.53 9.99 8.89
CA GLN A 195 -8.68 9.89 7.44
C GLN A 195 -10.02 10.47 6.96
N MET A 196 -11.13 10.14 7.64
CA MET A 196 -12.46 10.71 7.32
C MET A 196 -12.50 12.23 7.51
N VAL A 197 -11.80 12.75 8.53
CA VAL A 197 -11.69 14.20 8.75
C VAL A 197 -10.85 14.86 7.65
N ALA A 198 -9.72 14.27 7.29
CA ALA A 198 -8.85 14.77 6.22
C ALA A 198 -9.55 14.75 4.84
N ALA A 199 -10.41 13.77 4.60
CA ALA A 199 -11.22 13.67 3.38
C ALA A 199 -12.42 14.65 3.36
N GLY A 200 -12.74 15.30 4.49
CA GLY A 200 -13.91 16.17 4.62
C GLY A 200 -15.24 15.41 4.84
N ASP A 201 -15.19 14.07 4.93
CA ASP A 201 -16.36 13.21 5.14
C ASP A 201 -16.90 13.27 6.57
N LYS A 202 -16.05 13.66 7.53
CA LYS A 202 -16.41 13.79 8.94
C LYS A 202 -15.84 15.08 9.55
N THR A 203 -16.60 15.71 10.45
CA THR A 203 -16.09 16.88 11.18
C THR A 203 -15.17 16.46 12.33
N ALA A 204 -14.19 17.29 12.65
CA ALA A 204 -13.30 17.05 13.79
C ALA A 204 -14.04 16.96 15.14
N THR A 205 -15.19 17.62 15.27
CA THR A 205 -16.05 17.50 16.47
C THR A 205 -16.69 16.13 16.55
N ALA A 206 -17.28 15.63 15.45
CA ALA A 206 -17.90 14.31 15.43
C ALA A 206 -16.89 13.18 15.68
N ALA A 207 -15.71 13.26 15.06
CA ALA A 207 -14.61 12.33 15.32
C ALA A 207 -14.16 12.37 16.79
N ALA A 208 -14.13 13.56 17.41
CA ALA A 208 -13.74 13.71 18.81
C ALA A 208 -14.76 13.09 19.76
N ASP A 209 -16.06 13.26 19.48
CA ASP A 209 -17.15 12.68 20.27
C ASP A 209 -17.11 11.14 20.20
N GLU A 210 -16.89 10.57 19.01
CA GLU A 210 -16.76 9.11 18.83
C GLU A 210 -15.54 8.53 19.55
N LEU A 211 -14.42 9.26 19.56
CA LEU A 211 -13.18 8.83 20.21
C LEU A 211 -13.09 9.22 21.69
N GLY A 212 -14.12 9.87 22.23
CA GLY A 212 -14.15 10.31 23.63
C GLY A 212 -13.03 11.30 23.99
N CYS A 213 -12.66 12.19 23.07
CA CYS A 213 -11.56 13.15 23.25
C CYS A 213 -12.00 14.58 22.95
N ALA A 214 -11.12 15.55 23.20
CA ALA A 214 -11.39 16.95 22.86
C ALA A 214 -11.16 17.19 21.36
N ARG A 215 -12.00 18.02 20.71
CA ARG A 215 -11.84 18.44 19.30
C ARG A 215 -10.41 18.87 18.95
N GLY A 216 -9.75 19.64 19.83
CA GLY A 216 -8.37 20.08 19.62
C GLY A 216 -7.38 18.92 19.51
N THR A 217 -7.67 17.76 20.11
CA THR A 217 -6.84 16.55 20.02
C THR A 217 -6.88 15.98 18.60
N ILE A 218 -8.04 15.97 17.94
CA ILE A 218 -8.19 15.54 16.55
C ILE A 218 -7.42 16.45 15.60
N ILE A 219 -7.53 17.78 15.81
CA ILE A 219 -6.79 18.77 15.00
C ILE A 219 -5.28 18.54 15.15
N ASN A 220 -4.77 18.48 16.38
CA ASN A 220 -3.35 18.26 16.64
C ASN A 220 -2.85 16.89 16.13
N ALA A 221 -3.70 15.87 16.12
CA ALA A 221 -3.36 14.56 15.56
C ALA A 221 -3.30 14.62 14.03
N GLY A 222 -4.18 15.38 13.38
CA GLY A 222 -4.16 15.61 11.93
C GLY A 222 -2.89 16.33 11.46
N GLU A 223 -2.35 17.26 12.26
CA GLU A 223 -1.05 17.92 11.98
C GLU A 223 0.13 16.93 11.96
N ARG A 224 -0.02 15.74 12.56
CA ARG A 224 0.97 14.66 12.58
C ARG A 224 0.65 13.61 11.51
N ALA A 225 0.29 14.05 10.30
CA ALA A 225 -0.19 13.20 9.20
C ALA A 225 0.67 11.96 8.94
N ALA A 226 2.01 12.09 8.96
CA ALA A 226 2.94 10.98 8.75
C ALA A 226 2.79 9.86 9.81
N MET A 227 2.54 10.23 11.07
CA MET A 227 2.39 9.30 12.20
C MET A 227 1.17 8.39 12.04
N TYR A 228 0.11 8.87 11.39
CA TYR A 228 -1.13 8.14 11.15
C TYR A 228 -1.29 7.70 9.69
N GLN A 229 -0.23 7.84 8.89
CA GLN A 229 -0.25 7.48 7.46
C GLN A 229 -1.43 8.14 6.72
N LEU A 230 -1.65 9.44 7.00
CA LEU A 230 -2.66 10.25 6.32
C LEU A 230 -2.08 10.80 5.00
N PRO A 231 -2.91 11.08 3.98
CA PRO A 231 -2.47 11.82 2.80
C PRO A 231 -1.91 13.18 3.23
N GLN A 232 -0.73 13.57 2.71
CA GLN A 232 -0.23 14.93 2.92
C GLN A 232 -1.17 15.90 2.19
N GLN A 233 -1.75 16.85 2.92
CA GLN A 233 -2.56 17.95 2.38
C GLN A 233 -1.67 19.11 1.93
#